data_AF-A0A136LM92-F1
#
_entry.id   AF-A0A136LM92-F1
#
_cell.length_a   1.000
_cell.length_b   1.000
_cell.length_c   1.000
_cell.angle_alpha   90.00
_cell.angle_beta   90.00
_cell.angle_gamma   90.00
#
_symmetry.space_group_name_H-M   'P 1'
#
loop_
_entity.id
_entity.type
_entity.pdbx_description
1 polymer ?
#
loop_
_entity_poly.entity_id
_entity_poly.type
_entity_poly.pdbx_seq_one_letter_code
_entity_poly.pdbx_strand_id
1 'polypeptide(L)'
;MAKLKNIVKQLSDSDYKSIYDSLSESNAEKSAHLLKALRERQLSDSKIMVELEVNANAYYTLRSRLNQKIEEHLLRQMESPRTDILRKVANLNEVLFTKKRTITIATLKKLEKELLDYDLANELTVIYKSLKKLHIHSPDHFQYSQLYNRHVAYMLAVDKAEDLLAEYFKKIRQLFHVER
;
A
#
# COMPACT_ATOMS: atom_id res chain seq x y z
N MET A 1 -9.48 -8.53 -27.43
CA MET A 1 -10.06 -9.80 -26.93
C MET A 1 -9.04 -10.74 -26.26
N ALA A 2 -7.75 -10.74 -26.63
CA ALA A 2 -6.73 -11.63 -26.04
C ALA A 2 -6.20 -11.26 -24.63
N LYS A 3 -6.43 -10.02 -24.15
CA LYS A 3 -5.77 -9.50 -22.93
C LYS A 3 -6.18 -10.24 -21.64
N LEU A 4 -7.47 -10.35 -21.34
CA LEU A 4 -7.92 -10.99 -20.08
C LEU A 4 -7.50 -12.46 -19.98
N LYS A 5 -7.64 -13.22 -21.07
CA LYS A 5 -7.23 -14.64 -21.11
C LYS A 5 -5.73 -14.81 -20.86
N ASN A 6 -4.91 -13.89 -21.37
CA ASN A 6 -3.46 -13.90 -21.12
C ASN A 6 -3.14 -13.51 -19.67
N ILE A 7 -3.80 -12.48 -19.11
CA ILE A 7 -3.64 -12.06 -17.71
C ILE A 7 -3.98 -13.20 -16.76
N VAL A 8 -5.13 -13.86 -16.95
CA VAL A 8 -5.57 -14.98 -16.10
C VAL A 8 -4.58 -16.16 -16.13
N LYS A 9 -3.97 -16.42 -17.28
CA LYS A 9 -2.92 -17.45 -17.43
C LYS A 9 -1.60 -17.09 -16.76
N GLN A 10 -1.30 -15.79 -16.64
CA GLN A 10 -0.08 -15.28 -16.02
C GLN A 10 -0.20 -15.08 -14.51
N LEU A 11 -1.41 -15.15 -13.95
CA LEU A 11 -1.62 -15.11 -12.49
C LEU A 11 -0.87 -16.26 -11.81
N SER A 12 -0.19 -15.98 -10.70
CA SER A 12 0.37 -17.03 -9.85
C SER A 12 -0.74 -17.93 -9.29
N ASP A 13 -0.40 -19.13 -8.82
CA ASP A 13 -1.38 -20.04 -8.22
C ASP A 13 -1.98 -19.47 -6.93
N SER A 14 -1.21 -18.69 -6.15
CA SER A 14 -1.71 -18.00 -4.96
C SER A 14 -2.73 -16.93 -5.29
N ASP A 15 -2.47 -16.11 -6.31
CA ASP A 15 -3.35 -14.98 -6.67
C ASP A 15 -4.64 -15.49 -7.30
N TYR A 16 -4.53 -16.51 -8.16
CA TYR A 16 -5.71 -17.18 -8.71
C TYR A 16 -6.61 -17.74 -7.61
N LYS A 17 -6.02 -18.46 -6.64
CA LYS A 17 -6.79 -19.06 -5.55
C LYS A 17 -7.44 -17.98 -4.69
N SER A 18 -6.71 -16.93 -4.34
CA SER A 18 -7.26 -15.81 -3.55
C SER A 18 -8.42 -15.10 -4.27
N ILE A 19 -8.29 -14.84 -5.58
CA ILE A 19 -9.37 -14.23 -6.36
C ILE A 19 -10.56 -15.18 -6.49
N TYR A 20 -10.32 -16.48 -6.73
CA TYR A 20 -11.37 -17.49 -6.83
C TYR A 20 -12.16 -17.62 -5.52
N ASP A 21 -11.47 -17.74 -4.39
CA ASP A 21 -12.08 -17.85 -3.06
C ASP A 21 -12.89 -16.59 -2.74
N SER A 22 -12.33 -15.40 -3.01
CA SER A 22 -13.05 -14.13 -2.84
C SER A 22 -14.31 -14.01 -3.71
N LEU A 23 -14.31 -14.57 -4.91
CA LEU A 23 -15.48 -14.56 -5.78
C LEU A 23 -16.55 -15.53 -5.27
N SER A 24 -16.15 -16.72 -4.84
CA SER A 24 -17.04 -17.75 -4.28
C SER A 24 -17.71 -17.27 -2.98
N GLU A 25 -16.96 -16.64 -2.07
CA GLU A 25 -17.49 -16.08 -0.82
C GLU A 25 -18.47 -14.91 -1.04
N SER A 26 -18.30 -14.17 -2.14
CA SER A 26 -19.16 -13.03 -2.49
C SER A 26 -20.44 -13.39 -3.27
N ASN A 27 -20.82 -14.69 -3.29
CA ASN A 27 -21.93 -15.21 -4.11
C ASN A 27 -21.78 -14.90 -5.62
N ALA A 28 -20.54 -14.73 -6.10
CA ALA A 28 -20.24 -14.44 -7.50
C ALA A 28 -19.81 -15.72 -8.24
N GLU A 29 -20.54 -16.83 -8.05
CA GLU A 29 -20.21 -18.16 -8.58
C GLU A 29 -19.99 -18.17 -10.09
N LYS A 30 -20.82 -17.47 -10.88
CA LYS A 30 -20.65 -17.36 -12.34
C LYS A 30 -19.34 -16.68 -12.74
N SER A 31 -18.86 -15.71 -11.95
CA SER A 31 -17.56 -15.06 -12.17
C SER A 31 -16.40 -15.97 -11.76
N ALA A 32 -16.55 -16.75 -10.69
CA ALA A 32 -15.57 -17.75 -10.27
C ALA A 32 -15.44 -18.87 -11.32
N HIS A 33 -16.56 -19.36 -11.85
CA HIS A 33 -16.59 -20.33 -12.94
C HIS A 33 -15.98 -19.77 -14.23
N LEU A 34 -16.25 -18.50 -14.57
CA LEU A 34 -15.59 -17.83 -15.70
C LEU A 34 -14.07 -17.76 -15.52
N LEU A 35 -13.58 -17.40 -14.33
CA LEU A 35 -12.15 -17.36 -14.01
C LEU A 35 -11.50 -18.75 -14.19
N LYS A 36 -12.15 -19.79 -13.65
CA LYS A 36 -11.71 -21.19 -13.79
C LYS A 36 -11.68 -21.64 -15.25
N ALA A 37 -12.74 -21.35 -16.00
CA ALA A 37 -12.84 -21.69 -17.42
C ALA A 37 -11.72 -21.01 -18.23
N LEU A 38 -11.39 -19.75 -17.92
CA LEU A 38 -10.32 -19.00 -18.61
C LEU A 38 -8.91 -19.51 -18.29
N ARG A 39 -8.67 -20.03 -17.07
CA ARG A 39 -7.36 -20.55 -16.63
C ARG A 39 -7.12 -21.98 -17.12
N GLU A 40 -8.07 -22.88 -16.84
CA GLU A 40 -7.88 -24.33 -17.02
C GLU A 40 -8.24 -24.79 -18.43
N ARG A 41 -9.18 -24.11 -19.10
CA ARG A 41 -9.74 -24.61 -20.36
C ARG A 41 -9.50 -23.60 -21.48
N GLN A 42 -8.94 -24.05 -22.60
CA GLN A 42 -8.86 -23.21 -23.81
C GLN A 42 -10.21 -23.13 -24.54
N LEU A 43 -11.33 -23.02 -23.82
CA LEU A 43 -12.64 -22.88 -24.41
C LEU A 43 -12.75 -21.53 -25.15
N SER A 44 -13.55 -21.54 -26.22
CA SER A 44 -13.99 -20.33 -26.90
C SER A 44 -15.06 -19.64 -26.05
N ASP A 45 -15.11 -18.30 -26.10
CA ASP A 45 -16.10 -17.49 -25.38
C ASP A 45 -17.54 -18.02 -25.61
N SER A 46 -17.85 -18.46 -26.83
CA SER A 46 -19.14 -19.08 -27.18
C SER A 46 -19.48 -20.34 -26.37
N LYS A 47 -18.51 -21.20 -26.10
CA LYS A 47 -18.72 -22.42 -25.29
C LYS A 47 -18.87 -22.09 -23.81
N ILE A 48 -18.10 -21.12 -23.32
CA ILE A 48 -18.18 -20.65 -21.94
C ILE A 48 -19.55 -20.00 -21.67
N MET A 49 -20.09 -19.24 -22.64
CA MET A 49 -21.41 -18.65 -22.53
C MET A 49 -22.53 -19.69 -22.39
N VAL A 50 -22.43 -20.79 -23.14
CA VAL A 50 -23.38 -21.91 -23.06
C VAL A 50 -23.28 -22.61 -21.70
N GLU A 51 -22.06 -22.89 -21.22
CA GLU A 51 -21.83 -23.58 -19.94
C GLU A 51 -22.28 -22.73 -18.72
N LEU A 52 -22.17 -21.40 -18.81
CA LEU A 52 -22.60 -20.46 -17.76
C LEU A 52 -24.09 -20.08 -17.86
N GLU A 53 -24.78 -20.54 -18.91
CA GLU A 53 -26.17 -20.19 -19.24
C GLU A 53 -26.38 -18.67 -19.25
N VAL A 54 -25.52 -17.93 -19.96
CA VAL A 54 -25.58 -16.47 -20.05
C VAL A 54 -25.65 -16.00 -21.49
N ASN A 55 -26.48 -14.97 -21.71
CA ASN A 55 -26.52 -14.28 -22.99
C ASN A 55 -25.25 -13.43 -23.21
N ALA A 56 -25.06 -12.93 -24.43
CA ALA A 56 -23.87 -12.14 -24.79
C ALA A 56 -23.67 -10.92 -23.88
N ASN A 57 -24.73 -10.19 -23.57
CA ASN A 57 -24.65 -8.99 -22.74
C ASN A 57 -24.20 -9.33 -21.31
N ALA A 58 -24.82 -10.33 -20.69
CA ALA A 58 -24.48 -10.80 -19.36
C ALA A 58 -23.03 -11.33 -19.30
N TYR A 59 -22.58 -12.03 -20.34
CA TYR A 59 -21.20 -12.49 -20.46
C TYR A 59 -20.20 -11.32 -20.50
N TYR A 60 -20.45 -10.30 -21.32
CA TYR A 60 -19.57 -9.12 -21.38
C TYR A 60 -19.54 -8.35 -20.05
N THR A 61 -20.67 -8.23 -19.36
CA THR A 61 -20.73 -7.62 -18.03
C THR A 61 -19.95 -8.42 -16.99
N LEU A 62 -20.14 -9.74 -16.95
CA LEU A 62 -19.38 -10.64 -16.06
C LEU A 62 -17.88 -10.53 -16.32
N ARG A 63 -17.49 -10.53 -17.60
CA ARG A 63 -16.09 -10.42 -18.01
C ARG A 63 -15.46 -9.09 -17.59
N SER A 64 -16.20 -7.99 -17.75
CA SER A 64 -15.75 -6.65 -17.32
C SER A 64 -15.53 -6.59 -15.81
N ARG A 65 -16.51 -7.07 -15.03
CA ARG A 65 -16.42 -7.14 -13.56
C ARG A 65 -15.29 -8.03 -13.08
N LEU A 66 -15.08 -9.17 -13.74
CA LEU A 66 -13.97 -10.08 -13.44
C LEU A 66 -12.62 -9.39 -13.70
N ASN A 67 -12.47 -8.70 -14.84
CA ASN A 67 -11.25 -7.97 -15.15
C ASN A 67 -10.94 -6.88 -14.12
N GLN A 68 -11.94 -6.09 -13.72
CA GLN A 68 -11.80 -5.08 -12.68
C GLN A 68 -11.35 -5.68 -11.35
N LYS A 69 -11.92 -6.83 -10.95
CA LYS A 69 -11.57 -7.48 -9.67
C LYS A 69 -10.16 -8.08 -9.69
N ILE A 70 -9.71 -8.60 -10.83
CA ILE A 70 -8.32 -9.06 -11.01
C ILE A 70 -7.37 -7.87 -10.96
N GLU A 71 -7.67 -6.78 -11.68
CA GLU A 71 -6.86 -5.56 -11.66
C GLU A 71 -6.76 -4.98 -10.25
N GLU A 72 -7.86 -4.89 -9.51
CA GLU A 72 -7.87 -4.41 -8.13
C GLU A 72 -7.04 -5.32 -7.20
N HIS A 73 -7.13 -6.64 -7.36
CA HIS A 73 -6.33 -7.59 -6.58
C HIS A 73 -4.83 -7.44 -6.85
N LEU A 74 -4.45 -7.36 -8.13
CA LEU A 74 -3.07 -7.17 -8.53
C LEU A 74 -2.53 -5.81 -8.08
N LEU A 75 -3.32 -4.74 -8.17
CA LEU A 75 -2.92 -3.42 -7.67
C LEU A 75 -2.67 -3.44 -6.16
N ARG A 76 -3.51 -4.11 -5.38
CA ARG A 76 -3.30 -4.26 -3.92
C ARG A 76 -2.04 -5.05 -3.58
N GLN A 77 -1.60 -5.95 -4.46
CA GLN A 77 -0.34 -6.69 -4.27
C GLN A 77 0.88 -5.91 -4.80
N MET A 78 0.67 -5.03 -5.79
CA MET A 78 1.70 -4.14 -6.32
C MET A 78 1.94 -2.91 -5.43
N GLU A 79 0.93 -2.47 -4.68
CA GLU A 79 1.10 -1.49 -3.61
C GLU A 79 2.05 -2.09 -2.57
N SER A 80 3.28 -1.56 -2.52
CA SER A 80 4.22 -1.95 -1.47
C SER A 80 3.57 -1.65 -0.10
N PRO A 81 3.75 -2.51 0.91
CA PRO A 81 3.29 -2.20 2.28
C PRO A 81 3.76 -0.80 2.75
N ARG A 82 4.93 -0.37 2.27
CA ARG A 82 5.49 0.97 2.46
C ARG A 82 4.60 2.07 1.88
N THR A 83 4.16 1.96 0.62
CA THR A 83 3.32 2.98 -0.03
C THR A 83 1.97 3.15 0.66
N ASP A 84 1.38 2.05 1.14
CA ASP A 84 0.13 2.10 1.91
C ASP A 84 0.28 2.85 3.23
N ILE A 85 1.38 2.59 3.94
CA ILE A 85 1.69 3.30 5.19
C ILE A 85 1.86 4.80 4.92
N LEU A 86 2.65 5.16 3.91
CA LEU A 86 2.86 6.57 3.54
C LEU A 86 1.55 7.28 3.20
N ARG A 87 0.63 6.63 2.47
CA ARG A 87 -0.69 7.19 2.15
C ARG A 87 -1.55 7.38 3.39
N LYS A 88 -1.53 6.44 4.34
CA LYS A 88 -2.23 6.57 5.63
C LYS A 88 -1.67 7.74 6.45
N VAL A 89 -0.35 7.92 6.47
CA VAL A 89 0.29 9.07 7.14
C VAL A 89 -0.09 10.39 6.48
N ALA A 90 -0.11 10.46 5.14
CA ALA A 90 -0.52 11.67 4.42
C ALA A 90 -1.96 12.08 4.73
N ASN A 91 -2.86 11.11 4.88
CA ASN A 91 -4.28 11.33 5.20
C ASN A 91 -4.55 11.48 6.71
N LEU A 92 -3.50 11.53 7.55
CA LEU A 92 -3.66 11.53 9.00
C LEU A 92 -4.48 12.71 9.53
N ASN A 93 -4.33 13.89 8.91
CA ASN A 93 -5.08 15.08 9.32
C ASN A 93 -6.59 14.85 9.26
N GLU A 94 -7.09 14.19 8.21
CA GLU A 94 -8.51 13.89 8.08
C GLU A 94 -8.98 12.94 9.19
N VAL A 95 -8.19 11.91 9.50
CA VAL A 95 -8.50 10.94 10.56
C VAL A 95 -8.51 11.61 11.94
N LEU A 96 -7.57 12.54 12.19
CA LEU A 96 -7.47 13.27 13.47
C LEU A 96 -8.74 14.08 13.79
N PHE A 97 -9.37 14.68 12.78
CA PHE A 97 -10.53 15.57 12.97
C PHE A 97 -11.89 14.87 12.81
N THR A 98 -11.96 13.73 12.12
CA THR A 98 -13.24 13.05 11.83
C THR A 98 -13.57 11.90 12.77
N LYS A 99 -12.58 11.31 13.45
CA LYS A 99 -12.76 10.11 14.29
C LYS A 99 -12.75 10.45 15.79
N LYS A 100 -13.38 9.57 16.58
CA LYS A 100 -13.33 9.65 18.05
C LYS A 100 -11.88 9.48 18.52
N ARG A 101 -11.48 10.29 19.52
CA ARG A 101 -10.13 10.32 20.12
C ARG A 101 -9.53 8.93 20.39
N THR A 102 -10.29 8.00 20.97
CA THR A 102 -9.81 6.65 21.30
C THR A 102 -9.41 5.86 20.04
N ILE A 103 -10.21 5.95 18.98
CA ILE A 103 -9.93 5.29 17.68
C ILE A 103 -8.69 5.91 17.07
N THR A 104 -8.60 7.24 17.10
CA THR A 104 -7.46 8.00 16.58
C THR A 104 -6.15 7.60 17.25
N ILE A 105 -6.13 7.47 18.59
CA ILE A 105 -4.94 7.04 19.33
C ILE A 105 -4.55 5.60 18.96
N ALA A 106 -5.51 4.68 18.85
CA ALA A 106 -5.23 3.31 18.45
C ALA A 106 -4.64 3.23 17.03
N THR A 107 -5.20 4.00 16.09
CA THR A 107 -4.68 4.11 14.72
C THR A 107 -3.26 4.67 14.69
N LEU A 108 -2.98 5.73 15.46
CA LEU A 108 -1.64 6.33 15.55
C LEU A 108 -0.61 5.36 16.12
N LYS A 109 -0.94 4.61 17.18
CA LYS A 109 -0.05 3.60 17.75
C LYS A 109 0.22 2.45 16.78
N LYS A 110 -0.79 2.04 16.00
CA LYS A 110 -0.61 1.04 14.95
C LYS A 110 0.34 1.55 13.86
N LEU A 111 0.15 2.79 13.39
CA LEU A 111 1.02 3.42 12.41
C LEU A 111 2.44 3.63 12.94
N GLU A 112 2.61 3.99 14.22
CA GLU A 112 3.93 4.09 14.86
C GLU A 112 4.69 2.78 14.75
N LYS A 113 4.05 1.66 15.11
CA LYS A 113 4.66 0.34 15.02
C LYS A 113 5.02 -0.02 13.58
N GLU A 114 4.09 0.18 12.64
CA GLU A 114 4.34 -0.07 11.21
C GLU A 114 5.52 0.78 10.70
N LEU A 115 5.59 2.07 11.05
CA LEU A 115 6.70 2.94 10.62
C LEU A 115 8.05 2.51 11.19
N LEU A 116 8.09 2.02 12.43
CA LEU A 116 9.31 1.47 13.04
C LEU A 116 9.74 0.17 12.35
N ASP A 117 8.79 -0.72 12.04
CA ASP A 117 9.07 -2.01 11.39
C ASP A 117 9.64 -1.83 9.97
N TYR A 118 9.26 -0.73 9.28
CA TYR A 118 9.74 -0.40 7.92
C TYR A 118 10.85 0.67 7.88
N ASP A 119 11.40 1.07 9.03
CA ASP A 119 12.45 2.10 9.16
C ASP A 119 12.11 3.44 8.47
N LEU A 120 10.85 3.88 8.60
CA LEU A 120 10.32 5.11 8.04
C LEU A 120 10.40 6.27 9.04
N ALA A 121 11.65 6.68 9.33
CA ALA A 121 11.93 7.69 10.34
C ALA A 121 11.30 9.06 10.03
N ASN A 122 11.31 9.52 8.77
CA ASN A 122 10.83 10.86 8.42
C ASN A 122 9.35 11.07 8.81
N GLU A 123 8.53 10.06 8.51
CA GLU A 123 7.09 10.04 8.73
C GLU A 123 6.72 9.86 10.22
N LEU A 124 7.59 9.19 10.99
CA LEU A 124 7.40 8.98 12.42
C LEU A 124 7.32 10.31 13.20
N THR A 125 8.01 11.35 12.73
CA THR A 125 7.93 12.71 13.30
C THR A 125 6.49 13.24 13.33
N VAL A 126 5.73 12.99 12.26
CA VAL A 126 4.33 13.43 12.13
C VAL A 126 3.43 12.69 13.13
N ILE A 127 3.69 11.40 13.33
CA ILE A 127 2.97 10.57 14.32
C ILE A 127 3.23 11.08 15.75
N TYR A 128 4.49 11.28 16.14
CA TYR A 128 4.82 11.76 17.48
C TYR A 128 4.29 13.17 17.75
N LYS A 129 4.35 14.07 16.77
CA LYS A 129 3.72 15.40 16.86
C LYS A 129 2.22 15.29 17.11
N SER A 130 1.54 14.34 16.46
CA SER A 130 0.09 14.14 16.58
C SER A 130 -0.29 13.51 17.92
N LEU A 131 0.44 12.48 18.36
CA LEU A 131 0.26 11.86 19.68
C LEU A 131 0.51 12.86 20.81
N LYS A 132 1.57 13.66 20.71
CA LYS A 132 1.86 14.74 21.67
C LYS A 132 0.70 15.72 21.81
N LYS A 133 0.10 16.16 20.68
CA LYS A 133 -1.07 17.06 20.67
C LYS A 133 -2.30 16.41 21.29
N LEU A 134 -2.59 15.17 20.95
CA LEU A 134 -3.74 14.45 21.52
C LEU A 134 -3.58 14.29 23.02
N HIS A 135 -2.40 13.94 23.50
CA HIS A 135 -2.14 13.71 24.93
C HIS A 135 -1.89 14.99 25.75
N ILE A 136 -2.17 16.21 25.25
CA ILE A 136 -1.84 17.48 25.95
C ILE A 136 -2.33 17.59 27.40
N HIS A 137 -3.45 16.94 27.75
CA HIS A 137 -3.99 16.91 29.12
C HIS A 137 -3.79 15.56 29.83
N SER A 138 -2.86 14.74 29.34
CA SER A 138 -2.56 13.40 29.85
C SER A 138 -1.09 13.32 30.28
N PRO A 139 -0.75 12.50 31.29
CA PRO A 139 0.64 12.30 31.71
C PRO A 139 1.54 11.81 30.57
N ASP A 140 0.97 11.09 29.59
CA ASP A 140 1.69 10.60 28.40
C ASP A 140 2.21 11.74 27.50
N HIS A 141 1.76 12.98 27.69
CA HIS A 141 2.25 14.14 26.93
C HIS A 141 3.77 14.24 26.99
N PHE A 142 4.34 14.07 28.19
CA PHE A 142 5.76 14.22 28.42
C PHE A 142 6.56 13.16 27.64
N GLN A 143 6.11 11.91 27.69
CA GLN A 143 6.72 10.80 26.96
C GLN A 143 6.73 11.06 25.44
N TYR A 144 5.58 11.41 24.85
CA TYR A 144 5.54 11.71 23.41
C TYR A 144 6.30 13.00 23.04
N SER A 145 6.42 13.95 23.97
CA SER A 145 7.26 15.14 23.77
C SER A 145 8.74 14.77 23.73
N GLN A 146 9.21 13.87 24.61
CA GLN A 146 10.58 13.37 24.57
C GLN A 146 10.85 12.57 23.29
N LEU A 147 9.94 11.68 22.88
CA LEU A 147 10.07 10.91 21.64
C LEU A 147 10.14 11.83 20.41
N TYR A 148 9.25 12.82 20.34
CA TYR A 148 9.27 13.83 19.28
C TYR A 148 10.61 14.59 19.24
N ASN A 149 11.07 15.09 20.38
CA ASN A 149 12.32 15.85 20.44
C ASN A 149 13.55 15.00 20.08
N ARG A 150 13.59 13.74 20.54
CA ARG A 150 14.66 12.79 20.19
C ARG A 150 14.72 12.60 18.68
N HIS A 151 13.56 12.43 18.06
CA HIS A 151 13.47 12.18 16.63
C HIS A 151 13.84 13.39 15.79
N VAL A 152 13.40 14.59 16.20
CA VAL A 152 13.83 15.85 15.57
C VAL A 152 15.34 16.04 15.69
N ALA A 153 15.93 15.78 16.85
CA ALA A 153 17.38 15.89 17.05
C ALA A 153 18.15 14.90 16.16
N TYR A 154 17.64 13.67 16.02
CA TYR A 154 18.21 12.68 15.11
C TYR A 154 18.18 13.16 13.66
N MET A 155 17.04 13.65 13.18
CA MET A 155 16.90 14.18 11.81
C MET A 155 17.87 15.33 11.54
N LEU A 156 17.98 16.29 12.47
CA LEU A 156 18.93 17.40 12.35
C LEU A 156 20.39 16.94 12.32
N ALA A 157 20.72 15.88 13.08
CA ALA A 157 22.06 15.32 13.08
C ALA A 157 22.39 14.60 11.77
N VAL A 158 21.43 13.87 11.19
CA VAL A 158 21.57 13.22 9.87
C VAL A 158 21.77 14.27 8.79
N ASP A 159 20.90 15.29 8.71
CA ASP A 159 21.02 16.38 7.74
C ASP A 159 22.41 17.03 7.84
N LYS A 160 22.89 17.29 9.07
CA LYS A 160 24.21 17.89 9.26
C LYS A 160 25.36 16.98 8.82
N ALA A 161 25.22 15.67 8.99
CA ALA A 161 26.21 14.70 8.53
C ALA A 161 26.25 14.63 7.00
N GLU A 162 25.10 14.69 6.34
CA GLU A 162 24.98 14.75 4.88
C GLU A 162 25.63 16.02 4.31
N ASP A 163 25.40 17.17 4.93
CA ASP A 163 26.05 18.43 4.55
C ASP A 163 27.59 18.33 4.62
N LEU A 164 28.11 17.78 5.72
CA LEU A 164 29.56 17.60 5.89
C LEU A 164 30.16 16.65 4.84
N LEU A 165 29.43 15.57 4.51
CA LEU A 165 29.83 14.64 3.47
C LEU A 165 29.85 15.31 2.08
N ALA A 166 28.84 16.13 1.77
CA ALA A 166 28.78 16.89 0.53
C ALA A 166 29.94 17.90 0.43
N GLU A 167 30.24 18.62 1.51
CA GLU A 167 31.40 19.52 1.59
C GLU A 167 32.72 18.78 1.39
N TYR A 168 32.87 17.59 1.98
CA TYR A 168 34.04 16.74 1.80
C TYR A 168 34.23 16.35 0.33
N PHE A 169 33.17 15.87 -0.34
CA PHE A 169 33.23 15.53 -1.77
C PHE A 169 33.52 16.75 -2.65
N LYS A 170 33.03 17.94 -2.29
CA LYS A 170 33.36 19.19 -2.98
C LYS A 170 34.85 19.51 -2.87
N LYS A 171 35.45 19.38 -1.68
CA LYS A 171 36.90 19.61 -1.47
C LYS A 171 37.76 18.60 -2.23
N ILE A 172 37.39 17.32 -2.20
CA ILE A 172 38.05 16.28 -3.00
C ILE A 172 38.06 16.66 -4.48
N ARG A 173 36.90 17.03 -5.03
CA ARG A 173 36.80 17.41 -6.45
C ARG A 173 37.72 18.58 -6.81
N GLN A 174 37.81 19.58 -5.92
CA GLN A 174 38.71 20.72 -6.12
C GLN A 174 40.18 20.30 -6.15
N LEU A 175 40.61 19.42 -5.24
CA LEU A 175 41.99 18.92 -5.21
C LEU A 175 42.34 18.16 -6.50
N PHE A 176 41.46 17.26 -6.96
CA PHE A 176 41.69 16.46 -8.17
C PHE A 176 41.49 17.23 -9.50
N HIS A 177 41.00 18.47 -9.48
CA HIS A 177 40.94 19.35 -10.66
C HIS A 177 42.16 20.28 -10.78
N VAL A 178 43.00 20.38 -9.75
CA VAL A 178 44.23 21.20 -9.79
C VAL A 178 45.42 20.40 -10.37
N GLU A 179 45.31 19.07 -10.47
CA GLU A 179 46.38 18.17 -10.96
C GLU A 179 46.22 17.71 -12.43
N ARG A 180 45.38 18.38 -13.25
CA ARG A 180 45.30 18.16 -14.70
C ARG A 180 45.46 19.44 -15.50
#